data_AF-A0A5C6EER0-F1
#
_entry.id   AF-A0A5C6EER0-F1
#
_cell.length_a   1.000
_cell.length_b   1.000
_cell.length_c   1.000
_cell.angle_alpha   90.00
_cell.angle_beta   90.00
_cell.angle_gamma   90.00
#
_symmetry.space_group_name_H-M   'P 1'
#
loop_
_entity.id
_entity.type
_entity.pdbx_description
1 polymer ?
#
loop_
_entity_poly.entity_id
_entity_poly.type
_entity_poly.pdbx_seq_one_letter_code
_entity_poly.pdbx_strand_id
1 'polypeptide(L)'
;MNLERRDDRLRDWMRQLPDPWPFPEPERFTAIDGRRVATPPQWRAGNGAWGCYRSHLLILEKCLLEHIDSYVVFEDDAGFGDDFCERLQQFIAELPADWGMAYLGGQHLYAGKNPPHKVSEHVYRPYNVNRTHAFMVRGREAMKTLYRHLTWNDWHTKHHIDHHLGRLIQRRYQALVQGKNVQKESIAVYTPDRWLVGQLPTKSNICGRKWSQTRFFNDAKNADHSDAPFFAVLGPHRAGTSCVAMVMHHLGVHMGNQLGGYEATGGGEAVGLAQLCEKVMRFPATDPNVSDDQLTQMLKSWIVSRKSEANRDKTVSGAKYPHLCRFVNHLHAGLGDSLRIISVERDIEASIRSLQNRSEKHRGQWFAANDEDCEVLQRSLRDHRDNFISEHPDVPVFRIEFAELVTYPEEVIGNLVEFLGITPTPDEIQSAIEHVNPDLRKFG
;
A
#
# COMPACT_ATOMS: atom_id res chain seq x y z
N MET A 1 -17.61 -22.80 -1.14
CA MET A 1 -18.68 -22.10 -1.89
C MET A 1 -18.28 -22.00 -3.35
N ASN A 2 -19.03 -22.61 -4.27
CA ASN A 2 -18.67 -22.71 -5.70
C ASN A 2 -19.91 -22.63 -6.58
N LEU A 3 -19.81 -21.99 -7.75
CA LEU A 3 -20.90 -21.96 -8.74
C LEU A 3 -21.02 -23.33 -9.43
N GLU A 4 -22.25 -23.80 -9.62
CA GLU A 4 -22.53 -25.11 -10.24
C GLU A 4 -21.80 -25.32 -11.59
N ARG A 5 -21.75 -24.25 -12.40
CA ARG A 5 -21.10 -24.23 -13.72
C ARG A 5 -19.56 -24.12 -13.68
N ARG A 6 -18.93 -24.14 -12.51
CA ARG A 6 -17.49 -23.97 -12.30
C ARG A 6 -16.89 -25.17 -11.57
N ASP A 7 -17.21 -26.37 -12.05
CA ASP A 7 -16.63 -27.62 -11.54
C ASP A 7 -15.11 -27.67 -11.74
N ASP A 8 -14.60 -26.97 -12.76
CA ASP A 8 -13.18 -26.70 -13.00
C ASP A 8 -12.49 -26.16 -11.72
N ARG A 9 -13.04 -25.07 -11.16
CA ARG A 9 -12.47 -24.41 -9.98
C ARG A 9 -12.59 -25.24 -8.72
N LEU A 10 -13.68 -26.00 -8.58
CA LEU A 10 -13.84 -26.88 -7.43
C LEU A 10 -12.79 -28.00 -7.45
N ARG A 11 -12.53 -28.61 -8.62
CA ARG A 11 -11.49 -29.63 -8.75
C ARG A 11 -10.11 -29.06 -8.45
N ASP A 12 -9.80 -27.88 -8.97
CA ASP A 12 -8.52 -27.22 -8.71
C ASP A 12 -8.37 -26.86 -7.23
N TRP A 13 -9.44 -26.37 -6.59
CA TRP A 13 -9.45 -26.09 -5.16
C TRP A 13 -9.25 -27.33 -4.29
N MET A 14 -9.88 -28.46 -4.65
CA MET A 14 -9.73 -29.73 -3.92
C MET A 14 -8.31 -30.30 -4.05
N ARG A 15 -7.63 -30.11 -5.20
CA ARG A 15 -6.27 -30.62 -5.44
C ARG A 15 -5.18 -29.91 -4.64
N GLN A 16 -5.41 -28.67 -4.23
CA GLN A 16 -4.45 -27.88 -3.45
C GLN A 16 -4.71 -27.96 -1.93
N LEU A 17 -5.68 -28.78 -1.49
CA LEU A 17 -5.93 -28.90 -0.05
C LEU A 17 -4.66 -29.42 0.62
N PRO A 18 -4.19 -28.77 1.71
CA PRO A 18 -3.06 -29.28 2.46
C PRO A 18 -3.41 -30.64 3.07
N ASP A 19 -2.39 -31.49 3.16
CA ASP A 19 -2.46 -32.81 3.77
C ASP A 19 -1.45 -32.89 4.94
N PRO A 20 -1.89 -33.01 6.21
CA PRO A 20 -3.28 -33.19 6.64
C PRO A 20 -4.11 -31.90 6.59
N TRP A 21 -5.39 -32.04 6.25
CA TRP A 21 -6.36 -30.95 6.28
C TRP A 21 -6.73 -30.61 7.74
N PRO A 22 -6.65 -29.32 8.17
CA PRO A 22 -6.79 -28.96 9.59
C PRO A 22 -8.23 -28.72 10.05
N PHE A 23 -9.22 -28.86 9.16
CA PHE A 23 -10.64 -28.71 9.47
C PHE A 23 -11.42 -30.02 9.21
N PRO A 24 -12.72 -30.11 9.56
CA PRO A 24 -13.57 -31.18 9.07
C PRO A 24 -13.59 -31.26 7.53
N GLU A 25 -14.03 -32.41 7.02
CA GLU A 25 -14.14 -32.64 5.58
C GLU A 25 -14.94 -31.52 4.88
N PRO A 26 -14.40 -30.90 3.81
CA PRO A 26 -15.08 -29.77 3.16
C PRO A 26 -16.43 -30.15 2.52
N GLU A 27 -17.50 -29.46 2.92
CA GLU A 27 -18.80 -29.54 2.25
C GLU A 27 -18.88 -28.53 1.08
N ARG A 28 -19.27 -29.00 -0.11
CA ARG A 28 -19.55 -28.11 -1.25
C ARG A 28 -20.90 -27.41 -1.07
N PHE A 29 -20.86 -26.12 -0.77
CA PHE A 29 -22.04 -25.25 -0.89
C PHE A 29 -22.20 -24.68 -2.32
N THR A 30 -23.33 -24.96 -2.96
CA THR A 30 -23.66 -24.43 -4.30
C THR A 30 -24.00 -22.94 -4.22
N ALA A 31 -23.14 -22.11 -4.81
CA ALA A 31 -23.29 -20.67 -4.85
C ALA A 31 -24.42 -20.23 -5.78
N ILE A 32 -25.08 -19.12 -5.42
CA ILE A 32 -26.08 -18.45 -6.23
C ILE A 32 -25.42 -17.79 -7.44
N ASP A 33 -25.80 -18.25 -8.64
CA ASP A 33 -25.45 -17.56 -9.88
C ASP A 33 -26.36 -16.34 -10.05
N GLY A 34 -25.84 -15.16 -9.73
CA GLY A 34 -26.59 -13.91 -9.87
C GLY A 34 -26.99 -13.57 -11.31
N ARG A 35 -26.53 -14.31 -12.34
CA ARG A 35 -27.07 -14.21 -13.70
C ARG A 35 -28.44 -14.85 -13.84
N ARG A 36 -28.76 -15.83 -12.97
CA ARG A 36 -30.03 -16.57 -12.95
C ARG A 36 -31.05 -16.00 -11.99
N VAL A 37 -30.61 -15.18 -11.03
CA VAL A 37 -31.47 -14.55 -10.03
C VAL A 37 -31.53 -13.05 -10.28
N ALA A 38 -32.73 -12.52 -10.50
CA ALA A 38 -32.93 -11.09 -10.69
C ALA A 38 -32.43 -10.31 -9.46
N THR A 39 -31.71 -9.22 -9.72
CA THR A 39 -31.27 -8.30 -8.66
C THR A 39 -32.40 -7.32 -8.34
N PRO A 40 -32.61 -6.96 -7.06
CA PRO A 40 -33.58 -5.92 -6.70
C PRO A 40 -33.27 -4.59 -7.41
N PRO A 41 -34.28 -3.76 -7.74
CA PRO A 41 -34.08 -2.51 -8.48
C PRO A 41 -33.06 -1.55 -7.87
N GLN A 42 -32.84 -1.60 -6.56
CA GLN A 42 -31.88 -0.79 -5.83
C GLN A 42 -30.43 -1.31 -5.87
N TRP A 43 -30.22 -2.56 -6.29
CA TRP A 43 -28.88 -3.15 -6.33
C TRP A 43 -28.09 -2.66 -7.55
N ARG A 44 -26.96 -1.98 -7.30
CA ARG A 44 -26.12 -1.34 -8.34
C ARG A 44 -24.70 -1.90 -8.43
N ALA A 45 -24.39 -2.96 -7.66
CA ALA A 45 -23.08 -3.61 -7.64
C ALA A 45 -22.92 -4.72 -8.71
N GLY A 46 -23.98 -5.02 -9.45
CA GLY A 46 -24.00 -6.04 -10.51
C GLY A 46 -24.31 -7.45 -10.01
N ASN A 47 -24.59 -8.33 -10.97
CA ASN A 47 -25.14 -9.67 -10.74
C ASN A 47 -24.16 -10.58 -9.98
N GLY A 48 -22.86 -10.53 -10.29
CA GLY A 48 -21.85 -11.34 -9.59
C GLY A 48 -21.77 -11.00 -8.10
N ALA A 49 -21.79 -9.72 -7.76
CA ALA A 49 -21.80 -9.25 -6.37
C ALA A 49 -23.08 -9.68 -5.63
N TRP A 50 -24.23 -9.67 -6.31
CA TRP A 50 -25.49 -10.15 -5.75
C TRP A 50 -25.44 -11.65 -5.44
N GLY A 51 -24.93 -12.45 -6.39
CA GLY A 51 -24.76 -13.90 -6.19
C GLY A 51 -23.84 -14.21 -5.01
N CYS A 52 -22.71 -13.51 -4.90
CA CYS A 52 -21.79 -13.63 -3.76
C CYS A 52 -22.50 -13.30 -2.43
N TYR A 53 -23.17 -12.14 -2.35
CA TYR A 53 -23.95 -11.75 -1.16
C TYR A 53 -24.98 -12.80 -0.76
N ARG A 54 -25.81 -13.25 -1.72
CA ARG A 54 -26.87 -14.23 -1.46
C ARG A 54 -26.33 -15.58 -1.02
N SER A 55 -25.21 -16.01 -1.56
CA SER A 55 -24.59 -17.28 -1.19
C SER A 55 -24.09 -17.26 0.26
N HIS A 56 -23.39 -16.20 0.67
CA HIS A 56 -22.94 -16.04 2.05
C HIS A 56 -24.09 -15.90 3.03
N LEU A 57 -25.16 -15.17 2.65
CA LEU A 57 -26.36 -15.05 3.48
C LEU A 57 -27.04 -16.41 3.69
N LEU A 58 -27.15 -17.25 2.64
CA LEU A 58 -27.76 -18.57 2.76
C LEU A 58 -26.93 -19.54 3.63
N ILE A 59 -25.60 -19.47 3.57
CA ILE A 59 -24.72 -20.24 4.48
C ILE A 59 -25.01 -19.83 5.93
N LEU A 60 -25.11 -18.52 6.19
CA LEU A 60 -25.42 -18.00 7.52
C LEU A 60 -26.82 -18.42 8.00
N GLU A 61 -27.84 -18.35 7.13
CA GLU A 61 -29.20 -18.80 7.43
C GLU A 61 -29.25 -20.30 7.73
N LYS A 62 -28.57 -21.14 6.93
CA LYS A 62 -28.44 -22.58 7.19
C LYS A 62 -27.85 -22.83 8.57
N CYS A 63 -26.75 -22.15 8.92
CA CYS A 63 -26.11 -22.34 10.22
C CYS A 63 -27.04 -21.95 11.38
N LEU A 64 -27.79 -20.85 11.24
CA LEU A 64 -28.76 -20.41 12.24
C LEU A 64 -29.92 -21.40 12.41
N LEU A 65 -30.45 -21.95 11.32
CA LEU A 65 -31.57 -22.90 11.30
C LEU A 65 -31.17 -24.29 11.84
N GLU A 66 -29.99 -24.77 11.44
CA GLU A 66 -29.50 -26.11 11.81
C GLU A 66 -28.71 -26.12 13.11
N HIS A 67 -28.70 -25.00 13.84
CA HIS A 67 -27.99 -24.83 15.10
C HIS A 67 -26.48 -25.09 15.03
N ILE A 68 -25.84 -24.80 13.89
CA ILE A 68 -24.38 -24.86 13.72
C ILE A 68 -23.74 -23.69 14.46
N ASP A 69 -22.89 -23.97 15.46
CA ASP A 69 -22.31 -22.93 16.33
C ASP A 69 -21.05 -22.25 15.75
N SER A 70 -20.44 -22.82 14.72
CA SER A 70 -19.33 -22.21 13.99
C SER A 70 -19.19 -22.76 12.57
N TYR A 71 -18.73 -21.93 11.64
CA TYR A 71 -18.39 -22.36 10.29
C TYR A 71 -17.14 -21.64 9.78
N VAL A 72 -16.45 -22.28 8.84
CA VAL A 72 -15.45 -21.68 7.97
C VAL A 72 -15.98 -21.73 6.54
N VAL A 73 -15.85 -20.64 5.81
CA VAL A 73 -16.22 -20.60 4.39
C VAL A 73 -14.99 -20.28 3.55
N PHE A 74 -14.79 -21.08 2.52
CA PHE A 74 -13.83 -20.84 1.45
C PHE A 74 -14.60 -20.63 0.13
N GLU A 75 -14.27 -19.57 -0.61
CA GLU A 75 -14.70 -19.43 -2.01
C GLU A 75 -13.83 -20.32 -2.91
N ASP A 76 -14.27 -20.58 -4.13
CA ASP A 76 -13.58 -21.41 -5.13
C ASP A 76 -12.34 -20.73 -5.77
N ASP A 77 -11.92 -19.56 -5.25
CA ASP A 77 -10.58 -18.97 -5.45
C ASP A 77 -9.77 -18.87 -4.15
N ALA A 78 -10.17 -19.46 -3.03
CA ALA A 78 -9.30 -19.52 -1.87
C ALA A 78 -8.04 -20.34 -2.20
N GLY A 79 -6.84 -19.76 -2.05
CA GLY A 79 -5.56 -20.44 -2.29
C GLY A 79 -4.74 -20.55 -1.01
N PHE A 80 -4.18 -21.73 -0.74
CA PHE A 80 -3.42 -22.02 0.48
C PHE A 80 -1.91 -21.84 0.25
N GLY A 81 -1.21 -21.31 1.26
CA GLY A 81 0.26 -21.33 1.29
C GLY A 81 0.80 -22.66 1.81
N ASP A 82 2.06 -22.97 1.53
CA ASP A 82 2.70 -24.23 1.94
C ASP A 82 2.74 -24.40 3.47
N ASP A 83 2.80 -23.28 4.21
CA ASP A 83 2.84 -23.21 5.67
C ASP A 83 1.45 -23.02 6.33
N PHE A 84 0.37 -23.24 5.57
CA PHE A 84 -0.99 -22.94 6.03
C PHE A 84 -1.35 -23.60 7.36
N CYS A 85 -1.11 -24.91 7.50
CA CYS A 85 -1.53 -25.65 8.69
C CYS A 85 -0.79 -25.19 9.95
N GLU A 86 0.52 -24.97 9.85
CA GLU A 86 1.34 -24.48 10.95
C GLU A 86 0.89 -23.08 11.40
N ARG A 87 0.75 -22.17 10.44
CA ARG A 87 0.39 -20.78 10.74
C ARG A 87 -1.06 -20.62 11.20
N LEU A 88 -1.96 -21.47 10.71
CA LEU A 88 -3.33 -21.55 11.22
C LEU A 88 -3.34 -21.99 12.70
N GLN A 89 -2.54 -22.98 13.08
CA GLN A 89 -2.44 -23.42 14.48
C GLN A 89 -1.92 -22.29 15.38
N GLN A 90 -0.87 -21.58 14.97
CA GLN A 90 -0.34 -20.41 15.68
C GLN A 90 -1.41 -19.32 15.86
N PHE A 91 -2.13 -18.99 14.78
CA PHE A 91 -3.20 -18.00 14.82
C PHE A 91 -4.34 -18.42 15.75
N ILE A 92 -4.83 -19.66 15.65
CA ILE A 92 -5.94 -20.16 16.48
C ILE A 92 -5.54 -20.22 17.96
N ALA A 93 -4.31 -20.62 18.27
CA ALA A 93 -3.82 -20.70 19.65
C ALA A 93 -3.84 -19.34 20.36
N GLU A 94 -3.68 -18.24 19.61
CA GLU A 94 -3.65 -16.89 20.14
C GLU A 94 -4.98 -16.12 19.96
N LEU A 95 -5.97 -16.68 19.27
CA LEU A 95 -7.24 -16.02 19.00
C LEU A 95 -7.98 -15.69 20.32
N PRO A 96 -8.36 -14.42 20.56
CA PRO A 96 -9.06 -14.03 21.78
C PRO A 96 -10.39 -14.75 21.95
N ALA A 97 -10.70 -15.17 23.18
CA ALA A 97 -11.91 -15.95 23.48
C ALA A 97 -13.23 -15.30 23.05
N ASP A 98 -13.27 -13.97 22.88
CA ASP A 98 -14.44 -13.21 22.45
C ASP A 98 -14.67 -13.20 20.92
N TRP A 99 -13.80 -13.82 20.12
CA TRP A 99 -13.89 -13.77 18.65
C TRP A 99 -15.24 -14.32 18.15
N GLY A 100 -15.90 -13.53 17.31
CA GLY A 100 -17.10 -13.94 16.59
C GLY A 100 -16.89 -14.04 15.08
N MET A 101 -15.89 -13.36 14.54
CA MET A 101 -15.45 -13.50 13.15
C MET A 101 -13.93 -13.44 13.06
N ALA A 102 -13.32 -14.26 12.21
CA ALA A 102 -11.89 -14.22 11.94
C ALA A 102 -11.64 -14.38 10.43
N TYR A 103 -10.93 -13.46 9.81
CA TYR A 103 -10.56 -13.59 8.39
C TYR A 103 -9.29 -14.40 8.26
N LEU A 104 -9.29 -15.43 7.43
CA LEU A 104 -8.09 -16.21 7.07
C LEU A 104 -7.42 -15.63 5.82
N GLY A 105 -8.23 -15.02 4.95
CA GLY A 105 -7.79 -14.33 3.76
C GLY A 105 -8.66 -13.09 3.53
N GLY A 106 -8.03 -11.98 3.15
CA GLY A 106 -8.73 -10.73 2.94
C GLY A 106 -7.81 -9.65 2.40
N GLN A 107 -8.29 -8.41 2.44
CA GLN A 107 -7.53 -7.21 2.10
C GLN A 107 -7.83 -6.13 3.15
N HIS A 108 -6.81 -5.67 3.87
CA HIS A 108 -6.98 -4.52 4.76
C HIS A 108 -7.26 -3.25 3.95
N LEU A 109 -8.33 -2.53 4.30
CA LEU A 109 -8.60 -1.20 3.75
C LEU A 109 -8.29 -0.12 4.77
N TYR A 110 -7.83 1.03 4.26
CA TYR A 110 -7.43 2.19 5.07
C TYR A 110 -6.31 1.91 6.07
N ALA A 111 -5.54 0.83 5.85
CA ALA A 111 -4.47 0.40 6.74
C ALA A 111 -3.38 1.46 6.96
N GLY A 112 -3.10 2.30 5.96
CA GLY A 112 -2.15 3.41 6.13
C GLY A 112 -2.63 4.52 7.07
N LYS A 113 -3.96 4.69 7.24
CA LYS A 113 -4.55 5.67 8.17
C LYS A 113 -4.88 5.04 9.53
N ASN A 114 -5.40 3.81 9.50
CA ASN A 114 -5.79 3.06 10.67
C ASN A 114 -5.19 1.65 10.54
N PRO A 115 -3.90 1.47 10.91
CA PRO A 115 -3.26 0.17 10.84
C PRO A 115 -4.00 -0.83 11.73
N PRO A 116 -4.08 -2.12 11.34
CA PRO A 116 -4.55 -3.17 12.22
C PRO A 116 -3.76 -3.13 13.53
N HIS A 117 -4.48 -3.17 14.65
CA HIS A 117 -3.87 -3.10 15.97
C HIS A 117 -3.38 -4.50 16.38
N LYS A 118 -2.09 -4.63 16.72
CA LYS A 118 -1.51 -5.89 17.20
C LYS A 118 -2.14 -6.28 18.54
N VAL A 119 -2.71 -7.48 18.60
CA VAL A 119 -3.30 -8.06 19.84
C VAL A 119 -2.33 -9.06 20.47
N SER A 120 -1.68 -9.86 19.64
CA SER A 120 -0.61 -10.80 20.00
C SER A 120 0.37 -10.92 18.82
N GLU A 121 1.29 -11.89 18.84
CA GLU A 121 2.25 -12.06 17.75
C GLU A 121 1.55 -12.40 16.43
N HIS A 122 0.60 -13.34 16.48
CA HIS A 122 -0.09 -13.85 15.30
C HIS A 122 -1.49 -13.25 15.10
N VAL A 123 -2.01 -12.45 16.05
CA VAL A 123 -3.38 -11.91 15.98
C VAL A 123 -3.41 -10.39 15.95
N TYR A 124 -4.16 -9.85 14.99
CA TYR A 124 -4.40 -8.43 14.82
C TYR A 124 -5.90 -8.12 14.79
N ARG A 125 -6.25 -6.93 15.26
CA ARG A 125 -7.59 -6.36 15.18
C ARG A 125 -7.64 -5.37 14.01
N PRO A 126 -8.34 -5.67 12.91
CA PRO A 126 -8.38 -4.79 11.75
C PRO A 126 -9.31 -3.57 11.97
N TYR A 127 -9.02 -2.48 11.26
CA TYR A 127 -9.97 -1.37 11.10
C TYR A 127 -11.06 -1.68 10.07
N ASN A 128 -10.67 -2.28 8.94
CA ASN A 128 -11.57 -2.70 7.86
C ASN A 128 -10.91 -3.81 7.05
N VAL A 129 -11.68 -4.83 6.67
CA VAL A 129 -11.26 -5.91 5.79
C VAL A 129 -12.26 -6.06 4.66
N ASN A 130 -11.76 -6.13 3.43
CA ASN A 130 -12.52 -6.49 2.23
C ASN A 130 -12.12 -7.88 1.72
N ARG A 131 -12.91 -8.38 0.76
CA ARG A 131 -12.93 -9.74 0.22
C ARG A 131 -13.39 -10.80 1.20
N THR A 132 -14.12 -11.78 0.69
CA THR A 132 -14.81 -12.82 1.46
C THR A 132 -14.32 -14.23 1.11
N HIS A 133 -13.16 -14.34 0.44
CA HIS A 133 -12.67 -15.60 -0.09
C HIS A 133 -12.34 -16.63 1.01
N ALA A 134 -11.98 -16.19 2.22
CA ALA A 134 -11.80 -17.10 3.36
C ALA A 134 -12.02 -16.41 4.73
N PHE A 135 -13.04 -16.83 5.46
CA PHE A 135 -13.27 -16.39 6.84
C PHE A 135 -14.02 -17.43 7.69
N MET A 136 -13.90 -17.29 9.00
CA MET A 136 -14.55 -18.09 10.03
C MET A 136 -15.55 -17.25 10.82
N VAL A 137 -16.62 -17.88 11.29
CA VAL A 137 -17.61 -17.29 12.18
C VAL A 137 -17.91 -18.27 13.31
N ARG A 138 -18.06 -17.76 14.53
CA ARG A 138 -18.39 -18.55 15.70
C ARG A 138 -19.35 -17.82 16.62
N GLY A 139 -20.25 -18.58 17.22
CA GLY A 139 -21.17 -18.12 18.23
C GLY A 139 -22.48 -17.63 17.63
N ARG A 140 -23.57 -18.12 18.21
CA ARG A 140 -24.94 -17.83 17.76
C ARG A 140 -25.27 -16.33 17.76
N GLU A 141 -24.82 -15.60 18.77
CA GLU A 141 -25.06 -14.16 18.86
C GLU A 141 -24.26 -13.36 17.82
N ALA A 142 -23.05 -13.80 17.46
CA ALA A 142 -22.29 -13.23 16.37
C ALA A 142 -22.99 -13.48 15.03
N MET A 143 -23.45 -14.70 14.78
CA MET A 143 -24.21 -15.04 13.57
C MET A 143 -25.50 -14.23 13.44
N LYS A 144 -26.27 -14.08 14.53
CA LYS A 144 -27.46 -13.21 14.55
C LYS A 144 -27.11 -11.75 14.26
N THR A 145 -25.99 -11.27 14.77
CA THR A 145 -25.51 -9.90 14.52
C THR A 145 -25.09 -9.71 13.06
N LEU A 146 -24.36 -10.67 12.47
CA LEU A 146 -24.05 -10.68 11.04
C LEU A 146 -25.32 -10.69 10.19
N TYR A 147 -26.30 -11.51 10.56
CA TYR A 147 -27.56 -11.62 9.83
C TYR A 147 -28.33 -10.30 9.84
N ARG A 148 -28.50 -9.68 11.02
CA ARG A 148 -29.12 -8.35 11.14
C ARG A 148 -28.37 -7.32 10.31
N HIS A 149 -27.03 -7.31 10.38
CA HIS A 149 -26.22 -6.40 9.59
C HIS A 149 -26.41 -6.59 8.09
N LEU A 150 -26.31 -7.82 7.59
CA LEU A 150 -26.41 -8.14 6.17
C LEU A 150 -27.80 -7.87 5.59
N THR A 151 -28.86 -8.02 6.39
CA THR A 151 -30.25 -7.80 5.98
C THR A 151 -30.73 -6.35 6.16
N TRP A 152 -29.96 -5.50 6.84
CA TRP A 152 -30.31 -4.10 7.04
C TRP A 152 -30.30 -3.32 5.72
N ASN A 153 -31.27 -2.41 5.52
CA ASN A 153 -31.43 -1.62 4.30
C ASN A 153 -30.56 -0.33 4.24
N ASP A 154 -29.30 -0.37 4.69
CA ASP A 154 -28.39 0.78 4.74
C ASP A 154 -27.24 0.68 3.72
N TRP A 155 -27.39 -0.16 2.70
CA TRP A 155 -26.39 -0.40 1.66
C TRP A 155 -26.09 0.88 0.87
N HIS A 156 -24.80 1.21 0.72
CA HIS A 156 -24.43 2.30 -0.17
C HIS A 156 -24.38 1.82 -1.63
N THR A 157 -24.56 2.76 -2.55
CA THR A 157 -24.49 2.52 -4.00
C THR A 157 -23.19 1.82 -4.39
N LYS A 158 -23.30 0.72 -5.15
CA LYS A 158 -22.17 -0.15 -5.60
C LYS A 158 -21.43 -0.92 -4.50
N HIS A 159 -21.90 -0.94 -3.25
CA HIS A 159 -21.33 -1.81 -2.24
C HIS A 159 -21.57 -3.29 -2.54
N HIS A 160 -20.55 -4.10 -2.34
CA HIS A 160 -20.65 -5.56 -2.31
C HIS A 160 -20.72 -6.03 -0.84
N ILE A 161 -20.90 -7.33 -0.62
CA ILE A 161 -20.95 -7.90 0.74
C ILE A 161 -19.73 -7.54 1.59
N ASP A 162 -18.54 -7.59 1.02
CA ASP A 162 -17.29 -7.30 1.73
C ASP A 162 -17.21 -5.84 2.20
N HIS A 163 -17.63 -4.89 1.37
CA HIS A 163 -17.75 -3.49 1.76
C HIS A 163 -18.73 -3.31 2.92
N HIS A 164 -19.82 -4.07 2.91
CA HIS A 164 -20.81 -4.02 3.96
C HIS A 164 -20.26 -4.58 5.27
N LEU A 165 -19.61 -5.75 5.23
CA LEU A 165 -18.91 -6.34 6.39
C LEU A 165 -17.80 -5.40 6.90
N GLY A 166 -17.05 -4.76 6.02
CA GLY A 166 -16.04 -3.76 6.36
C GLY A 166 -16.61 -2.62 7.22
N ARG A 167 -17.83 -2.14 6.93
CA ARG A 167 -18.51 -1.12 7.77
C ARG A 167 -18.88 -1.64 9.16
N LEU A 168 -19.24 -2.91 9.30
CA LEU A 168 -19.48 -3.53 10.61
C LEU A 168 -18.21 -3.47 11.47
N ILE A 169 -17.07 -3.83 10.88
CA ILE A 169 -15.75 -3.83 11.54
C ILE A 169 -15.37 -2.39 11.95
N GLN A 170 -15.52 -1.42 11.04
CA GLN A 170 -15.21 -0.01 11.30
C GLN A 170 -16.01 0.58 12.46
N ARG A 171 -17.33 0.32 12.52
CA ARG A 171 -18.18 0.84 13.60
C ARG A 171 -17.73 0.33 14.97
N ARG A 172 -17.36 -0.95 15.07
CA ARG A 172 -16.80 -1.50 16.31
C ARG A 172 -15.47 -0.86 16.66
N TYR A 173 -14.55 -0.75 15.70
CA TYR A 173 -13.24 -0.14 15.93
C TYR A 173 -13.38 1.30 16.45
N GLN A 174 -14.21 2.11 15.81
CA GLN A 174 -14.45 3.50 16.22
C GLN A 174 -15.09 3.59 17.61
N ALA A 175 -16.02 2.70 17.95
CA ALA A 175 -16.62 2.65 19.28
C ALA A 175 -15.59 2.34 20.36
N LEU A 176 -14.69 1.37 20.11
CA LEU A 176 -13.60 1.01 21.03
C LEU A 176 -12.63 2.19 21.25
N VAL A 177 -12.20 2.85 20.17
CA VAL A 177 -11.28 4.00 20.26
C VAL A 177 -11.91 5.19 21.01
N GLN A 178 -13.21 5.41 20.84
CA GLN A 178 -13.94 6.50 21.50
C GLN A 178 -14.35 6.17 22.95
N GLY A 179 -13.93 5.02 23.50
CA GLY A 179 -14.33 4.58 24.84
C GLY A 179 -15.85 4.40 24.99
N LYS A 180 -16.58 4.24 23.89
CA LYS A 180 -18.03 4.06 23.92
C LYS A 180 -18.36 2.63 24.31
N ASN A 181 -19.42 2.46 25.09
CA ASN A 181 -19.97 1.14 25.40
C ASN A 181 -20.33 0.43 24.08
N VAL A 182 -19.59 -0.64 23.79
CA VAL A 182 -19.81 -1.45 22.59
C VAL A 182 -21.01 -2.38 22.84
N GLN A 183 -22.23 -1.83 22.78
CA GLN A 183 -23.46 -2.60 23.01
C GLN A 183 -23.86 -3.49 21.81
N LYS A 184 -24.64 -4.55 22.12
CA LYS A 184 -25.49 -5.53 21.38
C LYS A 184 -25.41 -5.77 19.85
N GLU A 185 -24.71 -4.96 19.06
CA GLU A 185 -24.63 -5.08 17.60
C GLU A 185 -23.19 -4.97 17.09
N SER A 186 -22.26 -5.58 17.79
CA SER A 186 -20.87 -5.65 17.36
C SER A 186 -20.33 -7.07 17.49
N ILE A 187 -19.33 -7.37 16.68
CA ILE A 187 -18.68 -8.67 16.65
C ILE A 187 -17.19 -8.42 16.77
N ALA A 188 -16.51 -9.13 17.68
CA ALA A 188 -15.06 -9.10 17.72
C ALA A 188 -14.51 -9.77 16.45
N VAL A 189 -13.76 -9.00 15.68
CA VAL A 189 -13.17 -9.42 14.40
C VAL A 189 -11.67 -9.39 14.52
N TYR A 190 -11.02 -10.47 14.05
CA TYR A 190 -9.57 -10.62 14.07
C TYR A 190 -9.03 -11.12 12.74
N THR A 191 -7.75 -10.86 12.49
CA THR A 191 -6.99 -11.29 11.30
C THR A 191 -5.62 -11.81 11.74
N PRO A 192 -4.98 -12.70 10.97
CA PRO A 192 -3.62 -13.13 11.23
C PRO A 192 -2.60 -12.00 10.96
N ASP A 193 -1.37 -12.18 11.44
CA ASP A 193 -0.24 -11.27 11.19
C ASP A 193 0.09 -11.13 9.70
N ARG A 194 0.11 -12.26 8.97
CA ARG A 194 0.11 -12.36 7.51
C ARG A 194 -1.08 -13.20 7.05
N TRP A 195 -1.61 -12.93 5.87
CA TRP A 195 -2.74 -13.70 5.36
C TRP A 195 -2.39 -15.19 5.23
N LEU A 196 -3.31 -16.06 5.65
CA LEU A 196 -3.17 -17.52 5.56
C LEU A 196 -3.69 -18.03 4.21
N VAL A 197 -4.64 -17.32 3.63
CA VAL A 197 -5.32 -17.71 2.39
C VAL A 197 -5.29 -16.56 1.38
N GLY A 198 -4.68 -16.81 0.23
CA GLY A 198 -4.65 -15.91 -0.91
C GLY A 198 -5.85 -16.10 -1.84
N GLN A 199 -5.86 -15.34 -2.94
CA GLN A 199 -6.80 -15.55 -4.05
C GLN A 199 -6.10 -16.19 -5.24
N LEU A 200 -6.59 -17.35 -5.68
CA LEU A 200 -6.06 -18.09 -6.82
C LEU A 200 -6.08 -17.26 -8.12
N PRO A 201 -5.16 -17.52 -9.05
CA PRO A 201 -5.06 -16.86 -10.35
C PRO A 201 -6.18 -17.30 -11.31
N THR A 202 -7.43 -17.01 -10.95
CA THR A 202 -8.61 -17.30 -11.77
C THR A 202 -9.28 -16.00 -12.21
N LYS A 203 -9.94 -16.02 -13.38
CA LYS A 203 -10.72 -14.86 -13.84
C LYS A 203 -11.86 -14.62 -12.85
N SER A 204 -11.79 -13.54 -12.10
CA SER A 204 -12.83 -13.20 -11.12
C SER A 204 -14.19 -13.05 -11.83
N ASN A 205 -15.21 -13.79 -11.37
CA ASN A 205 -16.59 -13.67 -11.88
C ASN A 205 -17.27 -12.34 -11.48
N ILE A 206 -16.66 -11.55 -10.59
CA ILE A 206 -17.16 -10.25 -10.13
C ILE A 206 -16.50 -9.09 -10.91
N CYS A 207 -15.16 -8.97 -10.88
CA CYS A 207 -14.42 -7.85 -11.50
C CYS A 207 -13.63 -8.19 -12.78
N GLY A 208 -13.60 -9.44 -13.26
CA GLY A 208 -13.01 -9.82 -14.55
C GLY A 208 -11.47 -9.84 -14.68
N ARG A 209 -10.70 -9.48 -13.64
CA ARG A 209 -9.22 -9.47 -13.67
C ARG A 209 -8.62 -10.90 -13.63
N LYS A 210 -7.43 -11.09 -14.23
CA LYS A 210 -6.65 -12.34 -14.26
C LYS A 210 -5.25 -12.09 -13.65
N TRP A 211 -4.77 -12.99 -12.81
CA TRP A 211 -3.43 -12.97 -12.20
C TRP A 211 -2.63 -14.20 -12.66
N SER A 212 -1.30 -14.16 -12.53
CA SER A 212 -0.40 -15.27 -12.87
C SER A 212 -0.06 -16.20 -11.71
N GLN A 213 -0.22 -15.74 -10.46
CA GLN A 213 0.07 -16.47 -9.22
C GLN A 213 -1.01 -16.21 -8.17
N THR A 214 -1.05 -17.04 -7.12
CA THR A 214 -1.91 -16.84 -5.95
C THR A 214 -1.58 -15.52 -5.29
N ARG A 215 -2.58 -14.65 -5.16
CA ARG A 215 -2.40 -13.30 -4.65
C ARG A 215 -2.67 -13.24 -3.15
N PHE A 216 -1.64 -12.92 -2.39
CA PHE A 216 -1.76 -12.45 -1.01
C PHE A 216 -1.80 -10.91 -1.01
N PHE A 217 -2.66 -10.32 -0.19
CA PHE A 217 -2.72 -8.86 -0.02
C PHE A 217 -1.73 -8.41 1.06
N ASN A 218 -1.59 -7.10 1.29
CA ASN A 218 -0.71 -6.59 2.34
C ASN A 218 -1.11 -7.15 3.71
N ASP A 219 -0.12 -7.69 4.41
CA ASP A 219 -0.25 -8.31 5.72
C ASP A 219 -0.52 -7.28 6.82
N ALA A 220 -1.13 -7.73 7.93
CA ALA A 220 -1.44 -6.88 9.07
C ALA A 220 -0.17 -6.31 9.71
N LYS A 221 0.86 -7.14 9.89
CA LYS A 221 2.14 -6.70 10.47
C LYS A 221 2.93 -5.75 9.58
N ASN A 222 2.62 -5.76 8.28
CA ASN A 222 3.21 -4.87 7.29
C ASN A 222 2.38 -3.59 7.14
N ALA A 223 1.24 -3.43 7.80
CA ALA A 223 0.45 -2.21 7.68
C ALA A 223 1.09 -1.02 8.43
N ASP A 224 1.84 -1.31 9.48
CA ASP A 224 2.63 -0.34 10.24
C ASP A 224 4.08 -0.48 9.81
N HIS A 225 4.46 0.17 8.72
CA HIS A 225 5.84 0.15 8.23
C HIS A 225 6.73 1.11 9.04
N SER A 226 6.58 1.23 10.36
CA SER A 226 7.38 2.16 11.19
C SER A 226 8.89 1.88 11.15
N ASP A 227 9.30 0.66 10.78
CA ASP A 227 10.68 0.22 11.00
C ASP A 227 11.51 0.14 9.71
N ALA A 228 10.88 0.02 8.53
CA ALA A 228 11.62 -0.04 7.26
C ALA A 228 12.11 1.36 6.87
N PRO A 229 13.35 1.56 6.39
CA PRO A 229 13.82 2.88 6.00
C PRO A 229 13.08 3.40 4.77
N PHE A 230 12.83 4.71 4.74
CA PHE A 230 12.37 5.43 3.56
C PHE A 230 13.37 6.52 3.20
N PHE A 231 13.91 6.47 1.99
CA PHE A 231 14.95 7.38 1.52
C PHE A 231 14.35 8.53 0.70
N ALA A 232 14.38 9.75 1.24
CA ALA A 232 13.96 10.96 0.55
C ALA A 232 15.16 11.64 -0.11
N VAL A 233 15.16 11.74 -1.45
CA VAL A 233 16.17 12.51 -2.19
C VAL A 233 15.74 13.96 -2.22
N LEU A 234 16.48 14.81 -1.50
CA LEU A 234 16.17 16.21 -1.31
C LEU A 234 17.19 17.08 -2.05
N GLY A 235 16.68 17.95 -2.93
CA GLY A 235 17.46 19.00 -3.55
C GLY A 235 16.58 19.86 -4.44
N PRO A 236 16.96 21.14 -4.66
CA PRO A 236 16.21 22.04 -5.54
C PRO A 236 16.11 21.50 -6.98
N HIS A 237 15.26 22.12 -7.79
CA HIS A 237 15.20 21.78 -9.21
C HIS A 237 16.58 21.94 -9.84
N ARG A 238 16.91 21.09 -10.81
CA ARG A 238 18.19 21.17 -11.54
C ARG A 238 19.44 21.01 -10.66
N ALA A 239 19.34 20.51 -9.42
CA ALA A 239 20.49 20.25 -8.54
C ALA A 239 21.21 18.91 -8.79
N GLY A 240 20.75 18.09 -9.74
CA GLY A 240 21.30 16.74 -9.98
C GLY A 240 20.52 15.61 -9.27
N THR A 241 19.50 15.96 -8.49
CA THR A 241 18.57 15.04 -7.81
C THR A 241 17.99 13.94 -8.69
N SER A 242 17.72 14.20 -9.97
CA SER A 242 17.24 13.16 -10.91
C SER A 242 18.30 12.11 -11.26
N CYS A 243 19.57 12.52 -11.39
CA CYS A 243 20.69 11.59 -11.58
C CYS A 243 20.83 10.67 -10.37
N VAL A 244 20.82 11.25 -9.16
CA VAL A 244 20.87 10.50 -7.89
C VAL A 244 19.70 9.53 -7.75
N ALA A 245 18.48 9.96 -8.09
CA ALA A 245 17.30 9.10 -8.04
C ALA A 245 17.41 7.90 -9.00
N MET A 246 17.99 8.10 -10.18
CA MET A 246 18.22 7.01 -11.15
C MET A 246 19.37 6.10 -10.73
N VAL A 247 20.45 6.63 -10.15
CA VAL A 247 21.51 5.83 -9.51
C VAL A 247 20.88 4.89 -8.47
N MET A 248 20.05 5.42 -7.56
CA MET A 248 19.34 4.60 -6.58
C MET A 248 18.45 3.53 -7.23
N HIS A 249 17.76 3.88 -8.31
CA HIS A 249 16.94 2.93 -9.06
C HIS A 249 17.77 1.78 -9.66
N HIS A 250 18.93 2.10 -10.26
CA HIS A 250 19.86 1.11 -10.80
C HIS A 250 20.46 0.21 -9.72
N LEU A 251 20.66 0.74 -8.50
CA LEU A 251 21.08 -0.03 -7.32
C LEU A 251 19.95 -0.90 -6.73
N GLY A 252 18.75 -0.90 -7.32
CA GLY A 252 17.63 -1.73 -6.89
C GLY A 252 16.67 -1.08 -5.90
N VAL A 253 16.83 0.22 -5.57
CA VAL A 253 15.87 0.93 -4.70
C VAL A 253 14.54 1.12 -5.42
N HIS A 254 13.43 0.84 -4.72
CA HIS A 254 12.09 1.05 -5.27
C HIS A 254 11.72 2.53 -5.29
N MET A 255 12.00 3.20 -6.41
CA MET A 255 11.69 4.62 -6.64
C MET A 255 10.26 4.87 -7.15
N GLY A 256 9.51 3.82 -7.50
CA GLY A 256 8.13 3.86 -7.99
C GLY A 256 7.89 3.00 -9.25
N ASN A 257 6.64 2.59 -9.47
CA ASN A 257 6.27 1.66 -10.57
C ASN A 257 6.26 2.31 -11.97
N GLN A 258 6.21 3.64 -12.02
CA GLN A 258 6.23 4.43 -13.25
C GLN A 258 7.06 5.67 -12.97
N LEU A 259 8.27 5.70 -13.51
CA LEU A 259 9.18 6.82 -13.39
C LEU A 259 8.98 7.74 -14.60
N GLY A 260 8.74 9.01 -14.33
CA GLY A 260 8.67 10.09 -15.32
C GLY A 260 9.75 11.14 -15.06
N GLY A 261 9.73 12.20 -15.84
CA GLY A 261 10.56 13.38 -15.64
C GLY A 261 10.83 14.14 -16.94
N TYR A 262 11.61 15.20 -16.84
CA TYR A 262 11.93 16.07 -17.98
C TYR A 262 12.98 15.48 -18.93
N GLU A 263 13.87 14.60 -18.47
CA GLU A 263 14.88 13.95 -19.31
C GLU A 263 14.29 12.72 -20.02
N ALA A 264 14.72 12.46 -21.26
CA ALA A 264 14.21 11.37 -22.12
C ALA A 264 14.39 9.96 -21.52
N THR A 265 15.31 9.82 -20.56
CA THR A 265 15.61 8.59 -19.81
C THR A 265 14.74 8.41 -18.55
N GLY A 266 13.83 9.36 -18.25
CA GLY A 266 13.04 9.38 -17.02
C GLY A 266 13.79 10.07 -15.88
N GLY A 267 13.22 11.11 -15.28
CA GLY A 267 13.88 11.91 -14.24
C GLY A 267 13.87 11.29 -12.83
N GLY A 268 13.63 9.98 -12.72
CA GLY A 268 13.53 9.25 -11.45
C GLY A 268 12.34 9.65 -10.57
N GLU A 269 11.32 10.31 -11.13
CA GLU A 269 10.16 10.82 -10.40
C GLU A 269 8.97 9.86 -10.53
N ALA A 270 8.49 9.30 -9.42
CA ALA A 270 7.26 8.53 -9.45
C ALA A 270 6.08 9.41 -9.89
N VAL A 271 5.37 9.02 -10.96
CA VAL A 271 4.24 9.80 -11.52
C VAL A 271 3.20 10.15 -10.46
N GLY A 272 2.87 9.19 -9.58
CA GLY A 272 1.90 9.41 -8.50
C GLY A 272 2.38 10.42 -7.45
N LEU A 273 3.69 10.48 -7.17
CA LEU A 273 4.24 11.47 -6.25
C LEU A 273 4.27 12.86 -6.88
N ALA A 274 4.71 12.95 -8.14
CA ALA A 274 4.73 14.22 -8.87
C ALA A 274 3.32 14.83 -8.93
N GLN A 275 2.30 14.03 -9.26
CA GLN A 275 0.90 14.46 -9.27
C GLN A 275 0.41 14.92 -7.88
N LEU A 276 0.80 14.21 -6.82
CA LEU A 276 0.48 14.60 -5.44
C LEU A 276 1.12 15.95 -5.10
N CYS A 277 2.41 16.09 -5.37
CA CYS A 277 3.17 17.30 -5.07
C CYS A 277 2.64 18.50 -5.86
N GLU A 278 2.41 18.38 -7.16
CA GLU A 278 1.88 19.47 -8.02
C GLU A 278 0.43 19.84 -7.68
N LYS A 279 -0.36 18.89 -7.18
CA LYS A 279 -1.71 19.19 -6.70
C LYS A 279 -1.68 20.04 -5.43
N VAL A 280 -0.73 19.78 -4.54
CA VAL A 280 -0.58 20.45 -3.24
C VAL A 280 0.14 21.79 -3.38
N MET A 281 1.25 21.81 -4.11
CA MET A 281 2.07 22.98 -4.34
C MET A 281 2.42 22.97 -5.81
N ARG A 282 1.70 23.78 -6.59
CA ARG A 282 1.87 23.83 -8.04
C ARG A 282 3.10 24.65 -8.37
N PHE A 283 3.98 24.15 -9.23
CA PHE A 283 5.11 24.95 -9.70
C PHE A 283 4.64 26.29 -10.32
N PRO A 284 5.27 27.44 -9.99
CA PRO A 284 6.47 27.63 -9.16
C PRO A 284 6.18 28.07 -7.70
N ALA A 285 5.01 27.78 -7.14
CA ALA A 285 4.65 28.20 -5.79
C ALA A 285 5.60 27.64 -4.71
N THR A 286 5.78 28.40 -3.62
CA THR A 286 6.61 28.03 -2.46
C THR A 286 5.81 27.40 -1.32
N ASP A 287 4.48 27.57 -1.32
CA ASP A 287 3.63 27.15 -0.22
C ASP A 287 2.51 26.21 -0.67
N PRO A 288 2.20 25.19 0.16
CA PRO A 288 1.12 24.26 -0.12
C PRO A 288 -0.26 24.93 0.01
N ASN A 289 -1.22 24.46 -0.78
CA ASN A 289 -2.62 24.92 -0.78
C ASN A 289 -3.54 24.09 0.16
N VAL A 290 -2.97 23.18 0.94
CA VAL A 290 -3.66 22.34 1.93
C VAL A 290 -3.06 22.54 3.32
N SER A 291 -3.78 22.14 4.36
CA SER A 291 -3.26 22.16 5.74
C SER A 291 -2.13 21.16 5.97
N ASP A 292 -1.26 21.43 6.96
CA ASP A 292 -0.13 20.56 7.32
C ASP A 292 -0.58 19.13 7.68
N ASP A 293 -1.67 18.98 8.42
CA ASP A 293 -2.22 17.66 8.75
C ASP A 293 -2.64 16.89 7.49
N GLN A 294 -3.30 17.56 6.55
CA GLN A 294 -3.72 16.93 5.30
C GLN A 294 -2.51 16.52 4.46
N LEU A 295 -1.50 17.38 4.35
CA LEU A 295 -0.27 17.09 3.61
C LEU A 295 0.49 15.90 4.23
N THR A 296 0.68 15.90 5.54
CA THR A 296 1.31 14.80 6.29
C THR A 296 0.58 13.48 6.02
N GLN A 297 -0.74 13.47 6.08
CA GLN A 297 -1.54 12.26 5.82
C GLN A 297 -1.46 11.79 4.36
N MET A 298 -1.48 12.71 3.40
CA MET A 298 -1.35 12.39 1.97
C MET A 298 0.02 11.77 1.67
N LEU A 299 1.11 12.35 2.18
CA LEU A 299 2.46 11.83 2.04
C LEU A 299 2.60 10.48 2.74
N LYS A 300 2.19 10.36 4.00
CA LYS A 300 2.24 9.11 4.76
C LYS A 300 1.54 7.97 4.02
N SER A 301 0.32 8.21 3.53
CA SER A 301 -0.43 7.19 2.79
C SER A 301 0.28 6.74 1.50
N TRP A 302 0.91 7.67 0.78
CA TRP A 302 1.65 7.34 -0.43
C TRP A 302 2.91 6.51 -0.09
N ILE A 303 3.66 6.94 0.93
CA ILE A 303 4.92 6.31 1.35
C ILE A 303 4.69 4.92 1.93
N VAL A 304 3.68 4.72 2.79
CA VAL A 304 3.33 3.39 3.32
C VAL A 304 3.04 2.41 2.18
N SER A 305 2.34 2.85 1.14
CA SER A 305 2.15 2.02 -0.06
C SER A 305 3.46 1.69 -0.77
N ARG A 306 4.43 2.63 -0.83
CA ARG A 306 5.76 2.38 -1.43
C ARG A 306 6.58 1.39 -0.62
N LYS A 307 6.64 1.58 0.71
CA LYS A 307 7.34 0.68 1.63
C LYS A 307 6.82 -0.74 1.52
N SER A 308 5.51 -0.90 1.39
CA SER A 308 4.90 -2.22 1.19
C SER A 308 5.33 -2.90 -0.10
N GLU A 309 5.50 -2.13 -1.17
CA GLU A 309 5.94 -2.68 -2.45
C GLU A 309 7.42 -3.05 -2.40
N ALA A 310 8.27 -2.17 -1.86
CA ALA A 310 9.68 -2.42 -1.68
C ALA A 310 9.93 -3.67 -0.81
N ASN A 311 9.21 -3.80 0.31
CA ASN A 311 9.32 -4.97 1.19
C ASN A 311 8.93 -6.28 0.50
N ARG A 312 7.90 -6.26 -0.36
CA ARG A 312 7.50 -7.44 -1.15
C ARG A 312 8.62 -7.86 -2.10
N ASP A 313 9.30 -6.88 -2.68
CA ASP A 313 10.35 -7.08 -3.67
C ASP A 313 11.75 -7.20 -2.99
N LYS A 314 11.77 -7.34 -1.64
CA LYS A 314 12.97 -7.47 -0.79
C LYS A 314 14.01 -6.35 -0.98
N THR A 315 13.53 -5.13 -1.19
CA THR A 315 14.35 -3.93 -1.34
C THR A 315 13.87 -2.82 -0.40
N VAL A 316 14.56 -1.68 -0.43
CA VAL A 316 14.20 -0.46 0.28
C VAL A 316 13.42 0.49 -0.62
N SER A 317 12.62 1.37 -0.02
CA SER A 317 11.83 2.36 -0.76
C SER A 317 12.50 3.73 -0.74
N GLY A 318 12.46 4.41 -1.88
CA GLY A 318 12.90 5.79 -1.98
C GLY A 318 11.92 6.65 -2.78
N ALA A 319 12.10 7.95 -2.70
CA ALA A 319 11.39 8.87 -3.58
C ALA A 319 12.15 10.16 -3.80
N LYS A 320 11.87 10.76 -4.95
CA LYS A 320 12.42 12.06 -5.35
C LYS A 320 11.33 12.92 -5.94
N TYR A 321 11.21 14.14 -5.44
CA TYR A 321 10.56 15.25 -6.11
C TYR A 321 11.05 16.56 -5.47
N PRO A 322 11.35 17.63 -6.23
CA PRO A 322 11.93 18.84 -5.64
C PRO A 322 11.09 19.47 -4.52
N HIS A 323 9.76 19.40 -4.62
CA HIS A 323 8.86 19.91 -3.56
C HIS A 323 8.98 19.15 -2.24
N LEU A 324 9.59 17.94 -2.22
CA LEU A 324 9.86 17.24 -0.96
C LEU A 324 10.77 18.04 -0.04
N CYS A 325 11.60 18.96 -0.55
CA CYS A 325 12.34 19.87 0.31
C CYS A 325 11.41 20.73 1.16
N ARG A 326 10.33 21.27 0.57
CA ARG A 326 9.31 22.04 1.30
C ARG A 326 8.50 21.17 2.27
N PHE A 327 8.34 19.89 1.93
CA PHE A 327 7.50 18.95 2.67
C PHE A 327 8.26 18.08 3.68
N VAL A 328 9.55 18.33 3.91
CA VAL A 328 10.40 17.47 4.74
C VAL A 328 9.92 17.36 6.18
N ASN A 329 9.42 18.45 6.77
CA ASN A 329 8.79 18.43 8.09
C ASN A 329 7.56 17.50 8.13
N HIS A 330 6.74 17.49 7.07
CA HIS A 330 5.58 16.61 6.94
C HIS A 330 5.98 15.16 6.71
N LEU A 331 7.07 14.91 5.97
CA LEU A 331 7.67 13.58 5.85
C LEU A 331 8.09 13.06 7.22
N HIS A 332 8.81 13.88 8.00
CA HIS A 332 9.27 13.53 9.33
C HIS A 332 8.11 13.26 10.29
N ALA A 333 7.11 14.15 10.33
CA ALA A 333 5.91 13.94 11.14
C ALA A 333 5.12 12.68 10.75
N GLY A 334 5.15 12.29 9.47
CA GLY A 334 4.46 11.11 8.97
C GLY A 334 5.19 9.78 9.18
N LEU A 335 6.53 9.81 9.21
CA LEU A 335 7.39 8.64 9.19
C LEU A 335 8.20 8.41 10.47
N GLY A 336 8.45 9.46 11.25
CA GLY A 336 9.36 9.42 12.40
C GLY A 336 10.72 8.84 12.02
N ASP A 337 11.20 7.91 12.84
CA ASP A 337 12.52 7.27 12.77
C ASP A 337 12.77 6.47 11.49
N SER A 338 11.75 6.25 10.65
CA SER A 338 11.91 5.64 9.32
C SER A 338 12.60 6.55 8.30
N LEU A 339 12.56 7.88 8.48
CA LEU A 339 13.03 8.81 7.47
C LEU A 339 14.56 8.78 7.37
N ARG A 340 15.07 8.67 6.15
CA ARG A 340 16.49 8.83 5.81
C ARG A 340 16.58 9.85 4.68
N ILE A 341 17.53 10.77 4.75
CA ILE A 341 17.68 11.85 3.79
C ILE A 341 18.92 11.64 2.94
N ILE A 342 18.76 11.82 1.62
CA ILE A 342 19.87 11.97 0.68
C ILE A 342 19.83 13.43 0.22
N SER A 343 20.70 14.27 0.78
CA SER A 343 20.81 15.69 0.42
C SER A 343 21.72 15.84 -0.79
N VAL A 344 21.18 16.33 -1.90
CA VAL A 344 21.95 16.59 -3.12
C VAL A 344 22.36 18.05 -3.17
N GLU A 345 23.65 18.30 -3.07
CA GLU A 345 24.27 19.62 -3.01
C GLU A 345 24.76 20.05 -4.39
N ARG A 346 24.47 21.30 -4.73
CA ARG A 346 24.94 22.00 -5.92
C ARG A 346 24.91 23.50 -5.65
N ASP A 347 25.86 24.24 -6.21
CA ASP A 347 25.82 25.71 -6.22
C ASP A 347 24.41 26.22 -6.60
N ILE A 348 23.83 27.02 -5.71
CA ILE A 348 22.46 27.52 -5.86
C ILE A 348 22.35 28.41 -7.08
N GLU A 349 23.39 29.20 -7.36
CA GLU A 349 23.38 30.17 -8.46
C GLU A 349 23.42 29.44 -9.81
N ALA A 350 24.21 28.36 -9.91
CA ALA A 350 24.17 27.45 -11.05
C ALA A 350 22.80 26.77 -11.23
N SER A 351 22.15 26.39 -10.13
CA SER A 351 20.83 25.73 -10.15
C SER A 351 19.71 26.70 -10.57
N ILE A 352 19.74 27.95 -10.10
CA ILE A 352 18.83 29.03 -10.49
C ILE A 352 18.98 29.32 -11.99
N ARG A 353 20.21 29.59 -12.46
CA ARG A 353 20.49 29.84 -13.89
C ARG A 353 20.03 28.68 -14.77
N SER A 354 20.24 27.44 -14.33
CA SER A 354 19.77 26.27 -15.08
C SER A 354 18.25 26.20 -15.18
N LEU A 355 17.52 26.59 -14.12
CA LEU A 355 16.08 26.62 -14.10
C LEU A 355 15.52 27.75 -14.98
N GLN A 356 16.09 28.95 -14.89
CA GLN A 356 15.74 30.10 -15.73
C GLN A 356 15.92 29.78 -17.22
N ASN A 357 17.08 29.25 -17.61
CA ASN A 357 17.35 28.81 -18.98
C ASN A 357 16.35 27.76 -19.49
N ARG A 358 15.91 26.83 -18.62
CA ARG A 358 14.87 25.85 -18.98
C ARG A 358 13.52 26.55 -19.15
N SER A 359 13.13 27.39 -18.21
CA SER A 359 11.86 28.11 -18.25
C SER A 359 11.74 29.00 -19.49
N GLU A 360 12.81 29.69 -19.87
CA GLU A 360 12.86 30.51 -21.07
C GLU A 360 12.64 29.70 -22.35
N LYS A 361 13.35 28.58 -22.51
CA LYS A 361 13.21 27.67 -23.66
C LYS A 361 11.80 27.07 -23.81
N HIS A 362 11.06 27.00 -22.72
CA HIS A 362 9.74 26.36 -22.66
C HIS A 362 8.63 27.34 -22.24
N ARG A 363 8.78 28.63 -22.59
CA ARG A 363 7.79 29.67 -22.25
C ARG A 363 6.37 29.24 -22.64
N GLY A 364 5.43 29.39 -21.70
CA GLY A 364 4.02 29.00 -21.86
C GLY A 364 3.71 27.55 -21.45
N GLN A 365 4.71 26.75 -21.10
CA GLN A 365 4.50 25.43 -20.51
C GLN A 365 4.25 25.53 -19.00
N TRP A 366 3.58 24.53 -18.42
CA TRP A 366 3.24 24.50 -16.99
C TRP A 366 4.48 24.46 -16.06
N PHE A 367 5.63 24.05 -16.59
CA PHE A 367 6.92 23.98 -15.89
C PHE A 367 7.85 25.15 -16.26
N ALA A 368 7.32 26.26 -16.78
CA ALA A 368 8.07 27.49 -17.02
C ALA A 368 7.62 28.58 -16.04
N ALA A 369 8.58 29.34 -15.52
CA ALA A 369 8.37 30.47 -14.63
C ALA A 369 9.28 31.65 -15.03
N ASN A 370 8.98 32.85 -14.54
CA ASN A 370 9.87 34.00 -14.74
C ASN A 370 11.13 33.87 -13.86
N ASP A 371 12.10 34.76 -14.07
CA ASP A 371 13.40 34.66 -13.41
C ASP A 371 13.33 34.85 -11.89
N GLU A 372 12.46 35.75 -11.43
CA GLU A 372 12.22 36.05 -10.01
C GLU A 372 11.58 34.85 -9.30
N ASP A 373 10.53 34.27 -9.88
CA ASP A 373 9.86 33.07 -9.36
C ASP A 373 10.82 31.88 -9.32
N CYS A 374 11.68 31.72 -10.34
CA CYS A 374 12.70 30.67 -10.34
C CYS A 374 13.69 30.84 -9.17
N GLU A 375 14.12 32.06 -8.89
CA GLU A 375 15.03 32.36 -7.77
C GLU A 375 14.36 32.11 -6.42
N VAL A 376 13.16 32.67 -6.21
CA VAL A 376 12.39 32.54 -4.97
C VAL A 376 12.12 31.07 -4.65
N LEU A 377 11.66 30.28 -5.63
CA LEU A 377 11.41 28.86 -5.46
C LEU A 377 12.67 28.10 -5.09
N GLN A 378 13.77 28.30 -5.83
CA GLN A 378 15.00 27.52 -5.62
C GLN A 378 15.61 27.79 -4.24
N ARG A 379 15.64 29.06 -3.81
CA ARG A 379 16.12 29.43 -2.48
C ARG A 379 15.20 28.87 -1.39
N SER A 380 13.88 29.01 -1.54
CA SER A 380 12.91 28.44 -0.60
C SER A 380 13.10 26.92 -0.42
N LEU A 381 13.22 26.15 -1.52
CA LEU A 381 13.44 24.70 -1.45
C LEU A 381 14.75 24.36 -0.75
N ARG A 382 15.84 25.07 -1.04
CA ARG A 382 17.13 24.84 -0.37
C ARG A 382 17.03 25.14 1.12
N ASP A 383 16.48 26.30 1.48
CA ASP A 383 16.43 26.75 2.86
C ASP A 383 15.55 25.81 3.72
N HIS A 384 14.43 25.31 3.19
CA HIS A 384 13.62 24.30 3.89
C HIS A 384 14.37 22.99 4.14
N ARG A 385 15.15 22.51 3.18
CA ARG A 385 15.97 21.31 3.33
C ARG A 385 17.05 21.54 4.39
N ASP A 386 17.78 22.65 4.28
CA ASP A 386 18.95 22.93 5.13
C ASP A 386 18.54 23.22 6.58
N ASN A 387 17.47 23.99 6.78
CA ASN A 387 16.90 24.24 8.10
C ASN A 387 16.44 22.92 8.74
N PHE A 388 15.73 22.07 8.00
CA PHE A 388 15.29 20.77 8.54
C PHE A 388 16.47 19.91 9.00
N ILE A 389 17.51 19.78 8.16
CA ILE A 389 18.70 18.98 8.49
C ILE A 389 19.42 19.56 9.72
N SER A 390 19.46 20.89 9.85
CA SER A 390 20.07 21.55 11.00
C SER A 390 19.24 21.38 12.29
N GLU A 391 17.91 21.37 12.18
CA GLU A 391 16.99 21.27 13.32
C GLU A 391 16.79 19.83 13.81
N HIS A 392 17.07 18.82 12.96
CA HIS A 392 16.85 17.39 13.25
C HIS A 392 18.14 16.56 13.06
N PRO A 393 19.17 16.75 13.91
CA PRO A 393 20.45 16.04 13.80
C PRO A 393 20.35 14.53 14.03
N ASP A 394 19.23 14.06 14.58
CA ASP A 394 18.89 12.66 14.81
C ASP A 394 18.43 11.92 13.54
N VAL A 395 17.93 12.64 12.53
CA VAL A 395 17.55 12.06 11.24
C VAL A 395 18.81 11.75 10.43
N PRO A 396 19.06 10.50 10.02
CA PRO A 396 20.27 10.18 9.26
C PRO A 396 20.25 10.83 7.87
N VAL A 397 21.36 11.49 7.54
CA VAL A 397 21.54 12.25 6.30
C VAL A 397 22.82 11.79 5.60
N PHE A 398 22.70 11.47 4.30
CA PHE A 398 23.83 11.29 3.40
C PHE A 398 23.91 12.48 2.45
N ARG A 399 25.03 13.20 2.45
CA ARG A 399 25.25 14.37 1.60
C ARG A 399 26.00 13.96 0.35
N ILE A 400 25.50 14.38 -0.81
CA ILE A 400 26.12 14.15 -2.11
C ILE A 400 26.40 15.50 -2.75
N GLU A 401 27.67 15.86 -2.86
CA GLU A 401 28.09 16.95 -3.73
C GLU A 401 27.99 16.47 -5.18
N PHE A 402 27.14 17.12 -5.99
CA PHE A 402 26.89 16.65 -7.35
C PHE A 402 28.15 16.66 -8.22
N ALA A 403 29.09 17.57 -7.95
CA ALA A 403 30.39 17.62 -8.62
C ALA A 403 31.27 16.40 -8.28
N GLU A 404 31.24 15.93 -7.03
CA GLU A 404 31.98 14.74 -6.61
C GLU A 404 31.38 13.48 -7.21
N LEU A 405 30.05 13.35 -7.24
CA LEU A 405 29.38 12.23 -7.90
C LEU A 405 29.82 12.08 -9.36
N VAL A 406 29.93 13.20 -10.09
CA VAL A 406 30.38 13.19 -11.50
C VAL A 406 31.86 12.86 -11.64
N THR A 407 32.70 13.28 -10.68
CA THR A 407 34.16 13.13 -10.76
C THR A 407 34.65 11.76 -10.25
N TYR A 408 34.01 11.26 -9.19
CA TYR A 408 34.37 10.03 -8.48
C TYR A 408 33.13 9.15 -8.25
N PRO A 409 32.44 8.71 -9.34
CA PRO A 409 31.15 8.01 -9.21
C PRO A 409 31.26 6.71 -8.42
N GLU A 410 32.34 5.94 -8.58
CA GLU A 410 32.55 4.67 -7.88
C GLU A 410 32.57 4.85 -6.35
N GLU A 411 33.32 5.83 -5.86
CA GLU A 411 33.46 6.11 -4.42
C GLU A 411 32.14 6.60 -3.83
N VAL A 412 31.50 7.59 -4.48
CA VAL A 412 30.24 8.16 -4.01
C VAL A 412 29.12 7.12 -4.02
N ILE A 413 29.04 6.27 -5.05
CA ILE A 413 28.06 5.19 -5.15
C ILE A 413 28.32 4.11 -4.10
N GLY A 414 29.59 3.75 -3.83
CA GLY A 414 29.95 2.81 -2.77
C GLY A 414 29.47 3.28 -1.39
N ASN A 415 29.74 4.54 -1.05
CA ASN A 415 29.29 5.15 0.20
C ASN A 415 27.75 5.25 0.28
N LEU A 416 27.09 5.53 -0.86
CA LEU A 416 25.63 5.54 -0.94
C LEU A 416 25.05 4.14 -0.68
N VAL A 417 25.63 3.07 -1.22
CA VAL A 417 25.20 1.68 -0.99
C VAL A 417 25.27 1.33 0.49
N GLU A 418 26.34 1.73 1.19
CA GLU A 418 26.48 1.54 2.63
C GLU A 418 25.37 2.27 3.40
N PHE A 419 25.12 3.54 3.08
CA PHE A 419 24.05 4.32 3.71
C PHE A 419 22.64 3.74 3.45
N LEU A 420 22.42 3.20 2.25
CA LEU A 420 21.16 2.55 1.87
C LEU A 420 20.96 1.20 2.58
N GLY A 421 22.04 0.56 3.05
CA GLY A 421 22.00 -0.75 3.70
C GLY A 421 21.55 -1.88 2.76
N ILE A 422 21.91 -1.79 1.48
CA ILE A 422 21.54 -2.76 0.43
C ILE A 422 22.77 -3.56 -0.05
N THR A 423 22.53 -4.65 -0.79
CA THR A 423 23.59 -5.48 -1.38
C THR A 423 23.34 -5.64 -2.89
N PRO A 424 23.65 -4.60 -3.69
CA PRO A 424 23.46 -4.65 -5.13
C PRO A 424 24.46 -5.62 -5.78
N THR A 425 24.05 -6.18 -6.91
CA THR A 425 24.90 -7.00 -7.78
C THR A 425 25.99 -6.15 -8.47
N PRO A 426 27.09 -6.75 -8.94
CA PRO A 426 28.10 -6.03 -9.72
C PRO A 426 27.52 -5.32 -10.95
N ASP A 427 26.54 -5.93 -11.62
CA ASP A 427 25.88 -5.34 -12.79
C ASP A 427 25.03 -4.11 -12.43
N GLU A 428 24.34 -4.13 -11.27
CA GLU A 428 23.58 -2.99 -10.76
C GLU A 428 24.48 -1.82 -10.38
N ILE A 429 25.64 -2.10 -9.75
CA ILE A 429 26.66 -1.09 -9.44
C ILE A 429 27.21 -0.48 -10.73
N GLN A 430 27.57 -1.31 -11.72
CA GLN A 430 28.09 -0.85 -12.99
C GLN A 430 27.07 0.02 -13.75
N SER A 431 25.80 -0.41 -13.78
CA SER A 431 24.72 0.36 -14.40
C SER A 431 24.51 1.72 -13.71
N ALA A 432 24.64 1.78 -12.38
CA ALA A 432 24.56 3.02 -11.63
C ALA A 432 25.74 3.97 -11.95
N ILE A 433 26.97 3.45 -12.08
CA ILE A 433 28.16 4.24 -12.46
C ILE A 433 28.02 4.79 -13.89
N GLU A 434 27.60 3.94 -14.83
CA GLU A 434 27.41 4.32 -16.24
C GLU A 434 26.36 5.43 -16.40
N HIS A 435 25.30 5.42 -15.57
CA HIS A 435 24.27 6.47 -15.59
C HIS A 435 24.84 7.87 -15.28
N VAL A 436 25.86 7.94 -14.43
CA VAL A 436 26.48 9.21 -14.02
C VAL A 436 27.42 9.76 -15.10
N ASN A 437 27.97 8.89 -15.97
CA ASN A 437 29.00 9.27 -16.92
C ASN A 437 28.47 10.29 -17.97
N PRO A 438 28.98 11.53 -17.96
CA PRO A 438 28.50 12.59 -18.85
C PRO A 438 28.77 12.34 -20.34
N ASP A 439 29.74 11.49 -20.69
CA ASP A 439 30.06 11.16 -22.08
C ASP A 439 29.08 10.16 -22.71
N LEU A 440 28.34 9.40 -21.90
CA LEU A 440 27.34 8.44 -22.35
C LEU A 440 25.97 9.08 -22.67
N ARG A 441 25.73 10.34 -22.27
CA ARG A 441 24.48 11.09 -22.53
C ARG A 441 24.26 11.49 -24.01
N LYS A 442 25.18 11.17 -24.91
CA LYS A 442 25.04 11.47 -26.37
C LYS A 442 24.25 10.42 -27.15
N PHE A 443 23.83 9.31 -26.53
CA PHE A 443 23.00 8.29 -27.17
C PHE A 443 21.73 8.03 -26.33
N GLY A 444 20.73 8.89 -26.50
CA GLY A 444 19.42 8.76 -25.86
C GLY A 444 18.42 9.74 -26.44
#